data_AF-A0A956R346-F1
#
_entry.id   AF-A0A956R346-F1
#
_cell.length_a   1.000
_cell.length_b   1.000
_cell.length_c   1.000
_cell.angle_alpha   90.00
_cell.angle_beta   90.00
_cell.angle_gamma   90.00
#
_symmetry.space_group_name_H-M   'P 1'
#
loop_
_entity.id
_entity.type
_entity.pdbx_description
1 polymer ?
#
loop_
_entity_poly.entity_id
_entity_poly.type
_entity_poly.pdbx_seq_one_letter_code
_entity_poly.pdbx_strand_id
1 'polypeptide(L)'
;MRDAQAGPGGKSRWLPVWVGALLLVAMGLFVGLRFEQTSEITHFLAAGEDARLARLSRQLAESELTKTTILVVDATREGEGEPPEAARAAVLAAADGLAETLSSDPEVAPEVAWVRSRWQEQSNEAVHDLYFPRRFYFTDDDGERRAARLEAAGLEAAAEELQRQLRLPTAAMVKQLAPADPLLLYPAMLKRLEQAQAGPLELMDGHFATAEGDAVIFLASQ
;
A
#
# COMPACT_ATOMS: atom_id res chain seq x y z
N MET A 1 76.74 56.01 -2.10
CA MET A 1 75.45 56.43 -1.52
C MET A 1 74.32 56.00 -2.43
N ARG A 2 73.65 54.89 -2.08
CA ARG A 2 72.23 54.61 -2.35
C ARG A 2 71.89 53.26 -1.71
N ASP A 3 71.13 53.36 -0.63
CA ASP A 3 70.64 52.26 0.20
C ASP A 3 69.70 51.35 -0.59
N ALA A 4 69.91 50.04 -0.50
CA ALA A 4 68.96 49.03 -0.96
C ALA A 4 68.25 48.43 0.27
N GLN A 5 67.00 48.86 0.43
CA GLN A 5 66.10 48.46 1.51
C GLN A 5 65.84 46.94 1.48
N ALA A 6 66.13 46.26 2.59
CA ALA A 6 65.66 44.92 2.85
C ALA A 6 64.17 44.98 3.22
N GLY A 7 63.29 44.61 2.29
CA GLY A 7 61.86 44.45 2.56
C GLY A 7 61.57 43.14 3.31
N PRO A 8 60.90 43.16 4.47
CA PRO A 8 60.49 41.95 5.18
C PRO A 8 59.16 41.45 4.63
N GLY A 9 58.95 40.13 4.52
CA GLY A 9 57.58 39.61 4.40
C GLY A 9 57.33 38.34 3.57
N GLY A 10 58.30 37.44 3.42
CA GLY A 10 58.09 36.17 2.67
C GLY A 10 57.17 35.12 3.34
N LYS A 11 56.66 35.37 4.55
CA LYS A 11 55.90 34.37 5.33
C LYS A 11 54.37 34.45 5.20
N SER A 12 53.81 35.50 4.59
CA SER A 12 52.34 35.72 4.51
C SER A 12 51.66 35.06 3.30
N ARG A 13 52.41 34.72 2.23
CA ARG A 13 51.83 34.19 0.97
C ARG A 13 51.29 32.76 1.06
N TRP A 14 51.72 31.98 2.06
CA TRP A 14 51.32 30.58 2.23
C TRP A 14 50.15 30.40 3.20
N LEU A 15 49.88 31.42 4.04
CA LEU A 15 48.73 31.42 4.94
C LEU A 15 47.39 31.22 4.21
N PRO A 16 47.08 31.91 3.08
CA PRO A 16 45.82 31.68 2.38
C PRO A 16 45.71 30.27 1.77
N VAL A 17 46.84 29.65 1.41
CA VAL A 17 46.88 28.29 0.86
C VAL A 17 46.55 27.26 1.94
N TRP A 18 47.16 27.39 3.12
CA TRP A 18 46.86 26.51 4.25
C TRP A 18 45.43 26.68 4.77
N VAL A 19 44.93 27.91 4.81
CA VAL A 19 43.53 28.18 5.15
C VAL A 19 42.59 27.55 4.12
N GLY A 20 42.88 27.70 2.83
CA GLY A 20 42.09 27.07 1.76
C GLY A 20 42.11 25.54 1.80
N ALA A 21 43.28 24.94 2.05
CA ALA A 21 43.42 23.49 2.21
C ALA A 21 42.64 22.97 3.43
N LEU A 22 42.73 23.66 4.56
CA LEU A 22 41.96 23.33 5.76
C LEU A 22 40.45 23.42 5.50
N LEU A 23 40.01 24.45 4.77
CA LEU A 23 38.60 24.64 4.40
C LEU A 23 38.09 23.51 3.50
N LEU A 24 38.90 23.08 2.53
CA LEU A 24 38.56 21.95 1.66
C LEU A 24 38.47 20.63 2.44
N VAL A 25 39.40 20.37 3.36
CA VAL A 25 39.36 19.19 4.23
C VAL A 25 38.13 19.23 5.13
N ALA A 26 37.83 20.39 5.74
CA ALA A 26 36.64 20.56 6.58
C ALA A 26 35.35 20.37 5.79
N MET A 27 35.28 20.87 4.54
CA MET A 27 34.13 20.69 3.66
C MET A 27 33.97 19.24 3.22
N GLY A 28 35.05 18.56 2.86
CA GLY A 28 35.03 17.13 2.52
C GLY A 28 34.59 16.27 3.71
N LEU A 29 35.06 16.58 4.91
CA LEU A 29 34.64 15.90 6.14
C LEU A 29 33.16 16.16 6.44
N PHE A 30 32.71 17.41 6.31
CA PHE A 30 31.31 17.76 6.52
C PHE A 30 30.39 17.05 5.52
N VAL A 31 30.74 17.04 4.23
CA VAL A 31 29.99 16.33 3.19
C VAL A 31 29.99 14.84 3.46
N GLY A 32 31.13 14.23 3.79
CA GLY A 32 31.20 12.79 4.11
C GLY A 32 30.38 12.39 5.34
N LEU A 33 30.36 13.22 6.39
CA LEU A 33 29.57 12.98 7.59
C LEU A 33 28.06 13.22 7.40
N ARG A 34 27.67 14.00 6.38
CA ARG A 34 26.28 14.32 6.06
C ARG A 34 25.83 13.73 4.73
N PHE A 35 26.60 12.80 4.18
CA PHE A 35 26.26 12.16 2.93
C PHE A 35 25.14 11.15 3.18
N GLU A 36 23.95 11.47 2.71
CA GLU A 36 22.78 10.61 2.78
C GLU A 36 22.34 10.31 1.35
N GLN A 37 22.51 9.06 0.92
CA GLN A 37 22.13 8.61 -0.41
C GLN A 37 20.69 8.10 -0.37
N THR A 38 19.74 8.95 -0.75
CA THR A 38 18.36 8.50 -1.00
C THR A 38 18.19 8.04 -2.45
N SER A 39 17.50 6.92 -2.66
CA SER A 39 17.16 6.37 -3.98
C SER A 39 15.65 6.42 -4.22
N GLU A 40 15.01 7.52 -3.84
CA GLU A 40 13.57 7.72 -4.05
C GLU A 40 13.26 8.27 -5.44
N ILE A 41 12.45 7.53 -6.22
CA ILE A 41 11.96 7.96 -7.54
C ILE A 41 10.97 9.13 -7.42
N THR A 42 10.32 9.29 -6.26
CA THR A 42 9.34 10.36 -5.99
C THR A 42 9.94 11.76 -6.03
N HIS A 43 11.26 11.90 -5.90
CA HIS A 43 11.96 13.18 -6.02
C HIS A 43 11.90 13.77 -7.45
N PHE A 44 11.42 12.98 -8.42
CA PHE A 44 11.17 13.38 -9.81
C PHE A 44 9.70 13.69 -10.12
N LEU A 45 8.77 13.56 -9.16
CA LEU A 45 7.40 14.01 -9.34
C LEU A 45 7.36 15.54 -9.27
N ALA A 46 7.32 16.17 -10.44
CA ALA A 46 7.22 17.62 -10.57
C ALA A 46 6.04 18.15 -9.74
N ALA A 47 6.33 19.10 -8.86
CA ALA A 47 5.31 19.89 -8.19
C ALA A 47 4.60 20.74 -9.25
N GLY A 48 3.47 20.25 -9.77
CA GLY A 48 2.52 21.08 -10.51
C GLY A 48 1.96 22.20 -9.63
N GLU A 49 1.28 23.17 -10.25
CA GLU A 49 0.82 24.44 -9.64
C GLU A 49 -0.06 24.31 -8.38
N ASP A 50 -0.51 23.10 -8.03
CA ASP A 50 -1.43 22.86 -6.92
C ASP A 50 -0.75 22.20 -5.71
N ALA A 51 -0.33 23.04 -4.75
CA ALA A 51 0.38 22.64 -3.54
C ALA A 51 -0.40 21.64 -2.67
N ARG A 52 -1.74 21.63 -2.76
CA ARG A 52 -2.57 20.68 -2.02
C ARG A 52 -2.51 19.28 -2.62
N LEU A 53 -2.54 19.20 -3.95
CA LEU A 53 -2.40 17.94 -4.68
C LEU A 53 -0.98 17.39 -4.51
N ALA A 54 0.05 18.24 -4.57
CA ALA A 54 1.43 17.84 -4.31
C ALA A 54 1.63 17.30 -2.89
N ARG A 55 0.96 17.88 -1.88
CA ARG A 55 0.98 17.38 -0.50
C ARG A 55 0.25 16.04 -0.36
N LEU A 56 -0.92 15.89 -0.98
CA LEU A 56 -1.67 14.64 -0.96
C LEU A 56 -0.92 13.52 -1.69
N SER A 57 -0.35 13.79 -2.86
CA SER A 57 0.46 12.82 -3.60
C SER A 57 1.70 12.39 -2.82
N ARG A 58 2.33 13.30 -2.07
CA ARG A 58 3.46 12.96 -1.19
C ARG A 58 3.03 12.13 0.02
N GLN A 59 1.93 12.50 0.67
CA GLN A 59 1.35 11.73 1.77
C GLN A 59 0.89 10.34 1.32
N LEU A 60 0.40 10.21 0.08
CA LEU A 60 0.07 8.92 -0.53
C LEU A 60 1.34 8.11 -0.81
N ALA A 61 2.38 8.72 -1.39
CA ALA A 61 3.64 8.05 -1.66
C ALA A 61 4.39 7.60 -0.40
N GLU A 62 4.26 8.36 0.70
CA GLU A 62 4.79 8.01 2.02
C GLU A 62 3.83 7.11 2.82
N SER A 63 2.64 6.81 2.31
CA SER A 63 1.66 5.98 3.02
C SER A 63 2.07 4.51 3.03
N GLU A 64 1.60 3.79 4.06
CA GLU A 64 1.77 2.32 4.16
C GLU A 64 1.27 1.58 2.90
N LEU A 65 0.32 2.18 2.16
CA LEU A 65 -0.21 1.63 0.92
C LEU A 65 0.83 1.59 -0.22
N THR A 66 1.80 2.52 -0.21
CA THR A 66 2.88 2.58 -1.22
C THR A 66 4.15 1.85 -0.77
N LYS A 67 4.35 1.67 0.54
CA LYS A 67 5.42 0.85 1.11
C LYS A 67 5.09 -0.66 1.16
N THR A 68 3.97 -1.08 0.59
CA THR A 68 3.59 -2.49 0.56
C THR A 68 4.41 -3.22 -0.50
N THR A 69 5.26 -4.16 -0.06
CA THR A 69 5.92 -5.14 -0.93
C THR A 69 5.02 -6.36 -1.07
N ILE A 70 4.86 -6.84 -2.30
CA ILE A 70 4.12 -8.06 -2.63
C ILE A 70 5.15 -9.14 -2.97
N LEU A 71 5.20 -10.20 -2.17
CA LEU A 71 6.02 -11.38 -2.43
C LEU A 71 5.14 -12.46 -3.03
N VAL A 72 5.59 -13.05 -4.14
CA VAL A 72 4.95 -14.19 -4.77
C VAL A 72 5.83 -15.41 -4.51
N VAL A 73 5.26 -16.43 -3.87
CA VAL A 73 5.89 -17.71 -3.61
C VAL A 73 5.35 -18.68 -4.66
N ASP A 74 6.20 -19.03 -5.60
CA ASP A 74 5.94 -20.10 -6.55
C ASP A 74 6.63 -21.39 -6.10
N ALA A 75 6.13 -22.52 -6.58
CA ALA A 75 6.93 -23.74 -6.63
C ALA A 75 7.46 -23.85 -8.05
N THR A 76 8.57 -23.16 -8.34
CA THR A 76 9.36 -23.27 -9.59
C THR A 76 9.09 -24.57 -10.33
N ARG A 77 8.19 -24.49 -11.32
CA ARG A 77 7.82 -25.63 -12.12
C ARG A 77 8.57 -25.52 -13.44
N GLU A 78 9.66 -26.27 -13.58
CA GLU A 78 10.16 -26.64 -14.90
C GLU A 78 9.09 -27.51 -15.59
N GLY A 79 8.09 -26.88 -16.21
CA GLY A 79 7.08 -27.57 -17.02
C GLY A 79 5.69 -26.94 -16.92
N GLU A 80 5.21 -26.38 -18.02
CA GLU A 80 3.85 -25.84 -18.17
C GLU A 80 2.78 -26.85 -17.72
N GLY A 81 1.95 -26.48 -16.74
CA GLY A 81 0.80 -27.26 -16.31
C GLY A 81 0.36 -26.95 -14.87
N GLU A 82 -0.92 -27.17 -14.58
CA GLU A 82 -1.51 -26.95 -13.26
C GLU A 82 -0.79 -27.78 -12.19
N PRO A 83 -0.33 -27.17 -11.07
CA PRO A 83 0.39 -27.87 -9.99
C PRO A 83 -0.42 -29.06 -9.46
N PRO A 84 0.20 -30.23 -9.23
CA PRO A 84 -0.43 -31.27 -8.43
C PRO A 84 -0.87 -30.68 -7.09
N GLU A 85 -1.97 -31.16 -6.53
CA GLU A 85 -2.51 -30.70 -5.23
C GLU A 85 -1.43 -30.68 -4.12
N ALA A 86 -0.52 -31.66 -4.13
CA ALA A 86 0.62 -31.71 -3.22
C ALA A 86 1.63 -30.56 -3.40
N ALA A 87 1.87 -30.10 -4.63
CA ALA A 87 2.73 -28.96 -4.91
C ALA A 87 2.07 -27.65 -4.43
N ARG A 88 0.75 -27.52 -4.61
CA ARG A 88 -0.01 -26.36 -4.12
C ARG A 88 0.01 -26.27 -2.60
N ALA A 89 -0.22 -27.38 -1.90
CA ALA A 89 -0.09 -27.42 -0.44
C ALA A 89 1.33 -27.06 0.03
N ALA A 90 2.37 -27.47 -0.71
CA ALA A 90 3.75 -27.09 -0.40
C ALA A 90 4.01 -25.59 -0.59
N VAL A 91 3.46 -24.97 -1.64
CA VAL A 91 3.54 -23.52 -1.87
C VAL A 91 2.88 -22.74 -0.73
N LEU A 92 1.66 -23.14 -0.33
CA LEU A 92 0.95 -22.50 0.77
C LEU A 92 1.74 -22.63 2.09
N ALA A 93 2.24 -23.83 2.40
CA ALA A 93 3.07 -24.06 3.59
C ALA A 93 4.39 -23.27 3.56
N ALA A 94 5.01 -23.12 2.39
CA ALA A 94 6.19 -22.29 2.22
C ALA A 94 5.88 -20.81 2.46
N ALA A 95 4.73 -20.32 1.97
CA ALA A 95 4.29 -18.97 2.22
C ALA A 95 4.00 -18.71 3.70
N ASP A 96 3.42 -19.67 4.41
CA ASP A 96 3.24 -19.60 5.86
C ASP A 96 4.57 -19.52 6.61
N GLY A 97 5.50 -20.42 6.29
CA GLY A 97 6.82 -20.43 6.92
C GLY A 97 7.60 -19.14 6.65
N LEU A 98 7.47 -18.57 5.44
CA LEU A 98 8.06 -17.28 5.11
C LEU A 98 7.40 -16.14 5.89
N ALA A 99 6.07 -16.11 5.96
CA ALA A 99 5.34 -15.09 6.69
C ALA A 99 5.65 -15.12 8.21
N GLU A 100 5.73 -16.31 8.79
CA GLU A 100 6.13 -16.50 10.18
C GLU A 100 7.56 -16.00 10.42
N THR A 101 8.49 -16.37 9.54
CA THR A 101 9.89 -15.91 9.60
C THR A 101 9.98 -14.39 9.55
N LEU A 102 9.32 -13.74 8.58
CA LEU A 102 9.30 -12.28 8.44
C LEU A 102 8.71 -11.56 9.66
N SER A 103 7.77 -12.20 10.37
CA SER A 103 7.12 -11.62 11.54
C SER A 103 7.85 -11.84 12.86
N SER A 104 8.66 -12.91 12.96
CA SER A 104 9.19 -13.40 14.24
C SER A 104 10.72 -13.43 14.32
N ASP A 105 11.43 -13.33 13.18
CA ASP A 105 12.88 -13.33 13.16
C ASP A 105 13.43 -12.05 13.83
N PRO A 106 14.28 -12.15 14.87
CA PRO A 106 14.83 -10.99 15.57
C PRO A 106 15.62 -10.02 14.70
N GLU A 107 16.19 -10.48 13.59
CA GLU A 107 16.97 -9.65 12.66
C GLU A 107 16.04 -8.85 11.71
N VAL A 108 14.92 -9.44 11.30
CA VAL A 108 14.03 -8.89 10.25
C VAL A 108 12.79 -8.21 10.83
N ALA A 109 12.21 -8.77 11.89
CA ALA A 109 10.97 -8.28 12.51
C ALA A 109 11.01 -6.79 12.92
N PRO A 110 12.14 -6.20 13.36
CA PRO A 110 12.20 -4.76 13.65
C PRO A 110 11.95 -3.87 12.43
N GLU A 111 12.27 -4.34 11.23
CA GLU A 111 12.13 -3.59 9.97
C GLU A 111 10.73 -3.76 9.33
N VAL A 112 9.99 -4.78 9.76
CA VAL A 112 8.68 -5.14 9.22
C VAL A 112 7.55 -4.57 10.09
N ALA A 113 6.70 -3.74 9.50
CA ALA A 113 5.53 -3.17 10.17
C ALA A 113 4.42 -4.21 10.34
N TRP A 114 4.15 -4.99 9.29
CA TRP A 114 3.17 -6.06 9.28
C TRP A 114 3.40 -7.03 8.12
N VAL A 115 2.91 -8.26 8.28
CA VAL A 115 2.90 -9.32 7.26
C VAL A 115 1.51 -9.92 7.17
N ARG A 116 1.03 -10.18 5.95
CA ARG A 116 -0.27 -10.80 5.68
C ARG A 116 -0.16 -11.79 4.53
N SER A 117 -0.29 -13.08 4.85
CA SER A 117 -0.38 -14.18 3.88
C SER A 117 -1.81 -14.74 3.73
N ARG A 118 -2.69 -14.42 4.69
CA ARG A 118 -4.03 -15.00 4.80
C ARG A 118 -5.12 -13.96 5.02
N TRP A 119 -6.30 -14.26 4.51
CA TRP A 119 -7.55 -13.62 4.91
C TRP A 119 -7.98 -14.18 6.27
N GLN A 120 -8.15 -13.30 7.25
CA GLN A 120 -8.51 -13.68 8.61
C GLN A 120 -9.98 -13.34 8.85
N GLU A 121 -10.64 -14.01 9.80
CA GLU A 121 -12.03 -13.68 10.15
C GLU A 121 -12.18 -12.21 10.59
N GLN A 122 -11.19 -11.71 11.32
CA GLN A 122 -11.10 -10.31 11.74
C GLN A 122 -11.04 -9.34 10.54
N SER A 123 -10.59 -9.81 9.36
CA SER A 123 -10.59 -9.00 8.14
C SER A 123 -12.02 -8.71 7.65
N ASN A 124 -12.96 -9.65 7.80
CA ASN A 124 -14.37 -9.43 7.44
C ASN A 124 -14.99 -8.34 8.32
N GLU A 125 -14.78 -8.43 9.64
CA GLU A 125 -15.26 -7.46 10.61
C GLU A 125 -14.65 -6.08 10.34
N ALA A 126 -13.33 -6.01 10.10
CA ALA A 126 -12.65 -4.75 9.78
C ALA A 126 -13.20 -4.11 8.49
N VAL A 127 -13.46 -4.89 7.44
CA VAL A 127 -14.09 -4.40 6.21
C VAL A 127 -15.50 -3.89 6.48
N HIS A 128 -16.29 -4.64 7.24
CA HIS A 128 -17.63 -4.23 7.63
C HIS A 128 -17.59 -2.89 8.41
N ASP A 129 -16.79 -2.81 9.47
CA ASP A 129 -16.73 -1.63 10.35
C ASP A 129 -16.19 -0.39 9.63
N LEU A 130 -15.29 -0.59 8.66
CA LEU A 130 -14.79 0.49 7.83
C LEU A 130 -15.85 0.96 6.83
N TYR A 131 -16.49 0.06 6.09
CA TYR A 131 -17.30 0.46 4.94
C TYR A 131 -18.80 0.58 5.24
N PHE A 132 -19.34 -0.20 6.17
CA PHE A 132 -20.77 -0.19 6.48
C PHE A 132 -21.28 1.18 6.96
N PRO A 133 -20.61 1.89 7.88
CA PRO A 133 -21.02 3.24 8.27
C PRO A 133 -20.94 4.24 7.11
N ARG A 134 -20.07 3.97 6.14
CA ARG A 134 -19.77 4.84 5.00
C ARG A 134 -20.59 4.52 3.74
N ARG A 135 -21.47 3.52 3.78
CA ARG A 135 -22.26 3.05 2.63
C ARG A 135 -22.99 4.15 1.84
N PHE A 136 -23.45 5.21 2.52
CA PHE A 136 -24.11 6.34 1.87
C PHE A 136 -23.17 7.19 1.00
N TYR A 137 -21.88 7.24 1.32
CA TYR A 137 -20.88 7.97 0.53
C TYR A 137 -20.54 7.28 -0.79
N PHE A 138 -20.80 5.97 -0.90
CA PHE A 138 -20.54 5.19 -2.10
C PHE A 138 -21.77 5.06 -3.01
N THR A 139 -22.84 5.80 -2.72
CA THR A 139 -23.95 5.98 -3.66
C THR A 139 -23.46 6.77 -4.87
N ASP A 140 -23.95 6.42 -6.07
CA ASP A 140 -23.51 6.99 -7.36
C ASP A 140 -23.12 8.48 -7.27
N ASP A 141 -22.00 8.85 -7.90
CA ASP A 141 -21.51 10.23 -7.95
C ASP A 141 -22.45 11.16 -8.74
N ASP A 142 -23.39 10.56 -9.48
CA ASP A 142 -24.44 11.22 -10.22
C ASP A 142 -25.63 11.55 -9.30
N GLY A 143 -25.80 12.85 -9.00
CA GLY A 143 -26.85 13.37 -8.14
C GLY A 143 -28.26 13.03 -8.61
N GLU A 144 -28.49 12.91 -9.92
CA GLU A 144 -29.81 12.55 -10.47
C GLU A 144 -30.15 11.08 -10.17
N ARG A 145 -29.17 10.18 -10.33
CA ARG A 145 -29.35 8.75 -10.04
C ARG A 145 -29.54 8.49 -8.54
N ARG A 146 -28.86 9.27 -7.69
CA ARG A 146 -29.06 9.23 -6.24
C ARG A 146 -30.47 9.69 -5.87
N ALA A 147 -30.94 10.79 -6.45
CA ALA A 147 -32.30 11.30 -6.22
C ALA A 147 -33.35 10.28 -6.66
N ALA A 148 -33.24 9.73 -7.87
CA ALA A 148 -34.16 8.72 -8.40
C ALA A 148 -34.26 7.46 -7.52
N ARG A 149 -33.15 7.08 -6.84
CA ARG A 149 -33.14 5.95 -5.88
C ARG A 149 -33.96 6.22 -4.62
N LEU A 150 -34.06 7.48 -4.21
CA LEU A 150 -34.78 7.91 -3.01
C LEU A 150 -36.25 8.29 -3.31
N GLU A 151 -36.62 8.36 -4.58
CA GLU A 151 -38.00 8.52 -5.02
C GLU A 151 -38.80 7.22 -4.85
N ALA A 152 -40.14 7.33 -4.88
CA ALA A 152 -41.04 6.21 -4.64
C ALA A 152 -40.74 4.96 -5.49
N ALA A 153 -40.47 5.15 -6.79
CA ALA A 153 -40.13 4.05 -7.69
C ALA A 153 -38.79 3.37 -7.32
N GLY A 154 -37.80 4.15 -6.87
CA GLY A 154 -36.52 3.63 -6.42
C GLY A 154 -36.63 2.84 -5.11
N LEU A 155 -37.46 3.33 -4.18
CA LEU A 155 -37.75 2.64 -2.92
C LEU A 155 -38.52 1.33 -3.14
N GLU A 156 -39.49 1.32 -4.07
CA GLU A 156 -40.23 0.13 -4.45
C GLU A 156 -39.31 -0.92 -5.06
N ALA A 157 -38.44 -0.54 -6.00
CA ALA A 157 -37.43 -1.43 -6.57
C ALA A 157 -36.47 -1.99 -5.51
N ALA A 158 -36.06 -1.18 -4.52
CA ALA A 158 -35.22 -1.65 -3.42
C ALA A 158 -35.96 -2.66 -2.52
N ALA A 159 -37.25 -2.44 -2.26
CA ALA A 159 -38.08 -3.36 -1.49
C ALA A 159 -38.30 -4.70 -2.22
N GLU A 160 -38.55 -4.67 -3.54
CA GLU A 160 -38.64 -5.86 -4.38
C GLU A 160 -37.34 -6.66 -4.39
N GLU A 161 -36.21 -5.96 -4.53
CA GLU A 161 -34.88 -6.58 -4.48
C GLU A 161 -34.60 -7.20 -3.11
N LEU A 162 -34.92 -6.50 -2.03
CA LEU A 162 -34.80 -7.04 -0.68
C LEU A 162 -35.67 -8.29 -0.50
N GLN A 163 -36.91 -8.25 -0.97
CA GLN A 163 -37.81 -9.41 -0.93
C GLN A 163 -37.24 -10.59 -1.75
N ARG A 164 -36.66 -10.32 -2.91
CA ARG A 164 -35.99 -11.34 -3.73
C ARG A 164 -34.82 -11.96 -2.99
N GLN A 165 -33.95 -11.17 -2.37
CA GLN A 165 -32.79 -11.66 -1.62
C GLN A 165 -33.20 -12.48 -0.37
N LEU A 166 -34.27 -12.09 0.31
CA LEU A 166 -34.80 -12.83 1.46
C LEU A 166 -35.38 -14.21 1.11
N ARG A 167 -35.58 -14.50 -0.18
CA ARG A 167 -36.01 -15.82 -0.68
C ARG A 167 -34.85 -16.73 -1.07
N LEU A 168 -33.62 -16.22 -1.12
CA LEU A 168 -32.43 -16.99 -1.48
C LEU A 168 -31.93 -17.83 -0.30
N PRO A 169 -31.14 -18.90 -0.53
CA PRO A 169 -30.49 -19.67 0.54
C PRO A 169 -29.61 -18.80 1.47
N THR A 170 -29.07 -17.69 0.96
CA THR A 170 -28.27 -16.71 1.70
C THR A 170 -29.09 -15.73 2.54
N ALA A 171 -30.42 -15.88 2.61
CA ALA A 171 -31.32 -14.97 3.31
C ALA A 171 -31.00 -14.78 4.80
N ALA A 172 -30.31 -15.72 5.45
CA ALA A 172 -29.89 -15.58 6.85
C ALA A 172 -28.98 -14.36 7.07
N MET A 173 -28.01 -14.12 6.18
CA MET A 173 -27.13 -12.96 6.24
C MET A 173 -27.89 -11.67 5.92
N VAL A 174 -28.76 -11.71 4.89
CA VAL A 174 -29.57 -10.55 4.48
C VAL A 174 -30.53 -10.12 5.60
N LYS A 175 -31.11 -11.06 6.34
CA LYS A 175 -31.99 -10.78 7.49
C LYS A 175 -31.28 -10.04 8.63
N GLN A 176 -30.00 -10.29 8.84
CA GLN A 176 -29.21 -9.58 9.86
C GLN A 176 -28.90 -8.15 9.42
N LEU A 177 -28.68 -7.95 8.12
CA LEU A 177 -28.30 -6.65 7.56
C LEU A 177 -29.48 -5.72 7.30
N ALA A 178 -30.61 -6.26 6.84
CA ALA A 178 -31.77 -5.51 6.37
C ALA A 178 -32.32 -4.46 7.36
N PRO A 179 -32.37 -4.69 8.69
CA PRO A 179 -32.81 -3.66 9.63
C PRO A 179 -31.93 -2.40 9.63
N ALA A 180 -30.62 -2.57 9.36
CA ALA A 180 -29.65 -1.48 9.37
C ALA A 180 -29.38 -0.90 7.96
N ASP A 181 -29.63 -1.69 6.90
CA ASP A 181 -29.49 -1.28 5.51
C ASP A 181 -30.64 -1.80 4.61
N PRO A 182 -31.84 -1.21 4.71
CA PRO A 182 -33.01 -1.67 3.96
C PRO A 182 -32.90 -1.39 2.46
N LEU A 183 -32.02 -0.47 2.06
CA LEU A 183 -31.78 -0.10 0.67
C LEU A 183 -30.68 -0.95 0.00
N LEU A 184 -30.08 -1.89 0.75
CA LEU A 184 -29.02 -2.78 0.26
C LEU A 184 -27.83 -2.01 -0.36
N LEU A 185 -27.50 -0.85 0.21
CA LEU A 185 -26.39 -0.01 -0.28
C LEU A 185 -25.04 -0.69 -0.08
N TYR A 186 -24.86 -1.36 1.07
CA TYR A 186 -23.62 -2.03 1.39
C TYR A 186 -23.34 -3.23 0.46
N PRO A 187 -24.30 -4.18 0.25
CA PRO A 187 -24.13 -5.23 -0.75
C PRO A 187 -23.88 -4.70 -2.18
N ALA A 188 -24.60 -3.65 -2.58
CA ALA A 188 -24.40 -3.04 -3.91
C ALA A 188 -22.99 -2.44 -4.06
N MET A 189 -22.47 -1.82 -3.01
CA MET A 189 -21.11 -1.30 -2.98
C MET A 189 -20.06 -2.41 -3.05
N LEU A 190 -20.20 -3.50 -2.28
CA LEU A 190 -19.27 -4.64 -2.36
C LEU A 190 -19.22 -5.25 -3.76
N LYS A 191 -20.39 -5.42 -4.39
CA LYS A 191 -20.47 -5.91 -5.77
C LYS A 191 -19.77 -4.98 -6.77
N ARG A 192 -19.86 -3.66 -6.55
CA ARG A 192 -19.14 -2.68 -7.38
C ARG A 192 -17.63 -2.77 -7.18
N LEU A 193 -17.17 -2.98 -5.95
CA LEU A 193 -15.74 -3.16 -5.65
C LEU A 193 -15.19 -4.43 -6.31
N GLU A 194 -15.94 -5.53 -6.23
CA GLU A 194 -15.63 -6.79 -6.90
C GLU A 194 -15.52 -6.60 -8.42
N GLN A 195 -16.49 -5.91 -9.04
CA GLN A 195 -16.46 -5.60 -10.47
C GLN A 195 -15.32 -4.65 -10.89
N ALA A 196 -14.90 -3.77 -9.98
CA ALA A 196 -13.79 -2.84 -10.20
C ALA A 196 -12.42 -3.47 -9.92
N GLN A 197 -12.38 -4.69 -9.36
CA GLN A 197 -11.14 -5.39 -9.07
C GLN A 197 -10.42 -5.71 -10.39
N ALA A 198 -9.27 -5.07 -10.58
CA ALA A 198 -8.38 -5.33 -11.71
C ALA A 198 -7.30 -6.32 -11.26
N GLY A 199 -7.47 -7.60 -11.59
CA GLY A 199 -6.41 -8.61 -11.45
C GLY A 199 -6.87 -9.95 -10.86
N PRO A 200 -6.07 -11.02 -11.05
CA PRO A 200 -6.45 -12.41 -10.76
C PRO A 200 -6.16 -12.85 -9.30
N LEU A 201 -6.28 -11.95 -8.32
CA LEU A 201 -6.03 -12.34 -6.92
C LEU A 201 -7.25 -13.07 -6.35
N GLU A 202 -7.07 -14.34 -6.01
CA GLU A 202 -8.09 -15.22 -5.47
C GLU A 202 -7.76 -15.62 -4.02
N LEU A 203 -8.78 -16.13 -3.32
CA LEU A 203 -8.59 -16.77 -2.01
C LEU A 203 -8.60 -18.29 -2.16
N MET A 204 -7.51 -18.93 -1.80
CA MET A 204 -7.32 -20.38 -1.86
C MET A 204 -7.00 -20.89 -0.45
N ASP A 205 -7.90 -21.67 0.16
CA ASP A 205 -7.77 -22.14 1.55
C ASP A 205 -7.46 -21.01 2.55
N GLY A 206 -8.07 -19.84 2.34
CA GLY A 206 -7.87 -18.64 3.15
C GLY A 206 -6.57 -17.88 2.85
N HIS A 207 -5.74 -18.33 1.92
CA HIS A 207 -4.53 -17.63 1.47
C HIS A 207 -4.81 -16.75 0.26
N PHE A 208 -4.06 -15.67 0.13
CA PHE A 208 -4.03 -14.92 -1.13
C PHE A 208 -3.25 -15.72 -2.17
N ALA A 209 -3.81 -15.88 -3.36
CA ALA A 209 -3.17 -16.61 -4.44
C ALA A 209 -3.43 -15.97 -5.80
N THR A 210 -2.52 -16.21 -6.74
CA THR A 210 -2.72 -15.86 -8.16
C THR A 210 -3.64 -16.89 -8.83
N ALA A 211 -4.17 -16.58 -10.03
CA ALA A 211 -4.94 -17.56 -10.81
C ALA A 211 -4.09 -18.79 -11.20
N GLU A 212 -2.77 -18.62 -11.28
CA GLU A 212 -1.80 -19.68 -11.55
C GLU A 212 -1.55 -20.60 -10.33
N GLY A 213 -2.04 -20.21 -9.15
CA GLY A 213 -1.92 -20.99 -7.91
C GLY A 213 -0.69 -20.67 -7.06
N ASP A 214 0.00 -19.58 -7.35
CA ASP A 214 1.12 -19.09 -6.54
C ASP A 214 0.60 -18.39 -5.29
N ALA A 215 1.28 -18.55 -4.15
CA ALA A 215 0.89 -17.88 -2.92
C ALA A 215 1.41 -16.45 -2.87
N VAL A 216 0.60 -15.54 -2.34
CA VAL A 216 0.90 -14.11 -2.26
C VAL A 216 1.00 -13.69 -0.80
N ILE A 217 2.08 -12.98 -0.46
CA ILE A 217 2.31 -12.37 0.85
C ILE A 217 2.42 -10.87 0.67
N PHE A 218 1.63 -10.13 1.42
CA PHE A 218 1.75 -8.68 1.54
C PHE A 218 2.57 -8.35 2.77
N LEU A 219 3.54 -7.46 2.65
CA LEU A 219 4.30 -6.93 3.79
C LEU A 219 4.47 -5.43 3.63
N ALA A 220 4.54 -4.71 4.74
CA ALA A 220 5.02 -3.33 4.75
C ALA A 220 6.25 -3.22 5.63
N SER A 221 7.24 -2.46 5.16
CA SER A 221 8.37 -2.03 5.97
C SER A 221 8.01 -0.77 6.76
N GLN A 222 8.72 -0.51 7.85
CA GLN A 222 8.57 0.74 8.61
C GLN A 222 9.00 1.99 7.80
#